data_AF-A0A2K3L2S4-F1
#
_entry.id   AF-A0A2K3L2S4-F1
#
_cell.length_a   1.000
_cell.length_b   1.000
_cell.length_c   1.000
_cell.angle_alpha   90.00
_cell.angle_beta   90.00
_cell.angle_gamma   90.00
#
_symmetry.space_group_name_H-M   'P 1'
#
loop_
_entity.id
_entity.type
_entity.pdbx_description
1 polymer ?
#
loop_
_entity_poly.entity_id
_entity_poly.type
_entity_poly.pdbx_seq_one_letter_code
_entity_poly.pdbx_strand_id
1 'polypeptide(L)'
;MISFLKYEIPIFILSRSRSNYNNSNDYLAGNFIVNQIQHLYLVHLQIFKFTLDLPHEGHLSHGYQVCDKQKAVLLADMAHISGLVAAGVIPSPFDYADIVTTTTHKSLRGPRGAMIFFRKGLKEVNKQGKEVFYDYEDKINQAVFPGLQGGPHNHTITGLAVALKQ
;
A
#
# COMPACT_ATOMS: atom_id res chain seq x y z
N MET A 1 -5.25 13.23 -15.69
CA MET A 1 -5.28 11.75 -15.52
C MET A 1 -4.21 11.43 -14.50
N ILE A 2 -4.62 11.13 -13.27
CA ILE A 2 -3.74 11.10 -12.09
C ILE A 2 -2.59 10.09 -12.29
N SER A 3 -1.40 10.47 -11.80
CA SER A 3 -0.12 9.75 -11.94
C SER A 3 -0.14 8.28 -11.47
N PHE A 4 -1.20 7.86 -10.75
CA PHE A 4 -1.43 6.47 -10.35
C PHE A 4 -1.62 5.51 -11.53
N LEU A 5 -2.04 5.98 -12.71
CA LEU A 5 -2.28 5.11 -13.87
C LEU A 5 -0.99 4.52 -14.47
N LYS A 6 0.19 4.91 -13.99
CA LYS A 6 1.45 4.22 -14.31
C LYS A 6 1.59 2.87 -13.59
N TYR A 7 0.76 2.59 -12.59
CA TYR A 7 0.84 1.37 -11.76
C TYR A 7 -0.51 0.66 -11.72
N GLU A 8 -0.49 -0.67 -11.93
CA GLU A 8 -1.70 -1.46 -12.13
C GLU A 8 -2.56 -1.64 -10.86
N ILE A 9 -3.85 -1.90 -11.14
CA ILE A 9 -5.06 -2.13 -10.31
C ILE A 9 -4.81 -2.25 -8.77
N PRO A 10 -5.26 -1.27 -7.97
CA PRO A 10 -5.23 -1.37 -6.51
C PRO A 10 -6.32 -2.28 -5.95
N ILE A 11 -6.01 -2.99 -4.87
CA ILE A 11 -6.99 -3.73 -4.07
C ILE A 11 -7.58 -2.79 -3.02
N PHE A 12 -8.90 -2.74 -2.92
CA PHE A 12 -9.63 -1.89 -1.98
C PHE A 12 -9.88 -2.64 -0.68
N ILE A 13 -9.36 -2.11 0.44
CA ILE A 13 -9.59 -2.63 1.78
C ILE A 13 -10.44 -1.65 2.55
N LEU A 14 -11.51 -2.14 3.16
CA LEU A 14 -12.50 -1.30 3.82
C LEU A 14 -12.43 -1.41 5.34
N SER A 15 -12.65 -0.28 6.01
CA SER A 15 -12.69 -0.21 7.47
C SER A 15 -13.93 -0.94 7.99
N ARG A 16 -13.75 -1.71 9.08
CA ARG A 16 -14.80 -2.46 9.79
C ARG A 16 -15.94 -1.52 10.21
N SER A 17 -17.19 -2.00 10.11
CA SER A 17 -18.40 -1.26 10.49
C SER A 17 -18.34 -0.72 11.93
N ARG A 18 -18.86 0.50 12.10
CA ARG A 18 -19.01 1.30 13.33
C ARG A 18 -19.71 0.51 14.45
N SER A 19 -18.94 -0.07 15.39
CA SER A 19 -19.53 -0.56 16.66
C SER A 19 -18.84 -0.05 17.92
N ASN A 20 -17.66 0.57 17.86
CA ASN A 20 -16.99 1.10 19.06
C ASN A 20 -16.38 2.46 18.76
N TYR A 21 -17.17 3.52 18.99
CA TYR A 21 -16.84 4.92 18.70
C TYR A 21 -16.26 5.66 19.93
N ASN A 22 -15.55 4.97 20.82
CA ASN A 22 -15.16 5.51 22.14
C ASN A 22 -13.65 5.64 22.37
N ASN A 23 -12.79 5.62 21.34
CA ASN A 23 -11.40 6.01 21.55
C ASN A 23 -10.84 6.77 20.36
N SER A 24 -10.26 7.93 20.65
CA SER A 24 -9.61 8.93 19.81
C SER A 24 -8.35 8.45 19.08
N ASN A 25 -8.24 7.16 18.77
CA ASN A 25 -7.10 6.58 18.07
C ASN A 25 -7.44 6.34 16.60
N ASP A 26 -7.45 7.41 15.82
CA ASP A 26 -7.70 7.44 14.36
C ASP A 26 -6.58 6.78 13.50
N TYR A 27 -5.65 6.06 14.12
CA TYR A 27 -4.54 5.33 13.48
C TYR A 27 -4.90 3.91 13.03
N LEU A 28 -6.11 3.44 13.31
CA LEU A 28 -6.43 2.01 13.27
C LEU A 28 -6.58 1.42 11.86
N ALA A 29 -6.99 2.16 10.83
CA ALA A 29 -7.16 1.56 9.49
C ALA A 29 -5.82 1.26 8.78
N GLY A 30 -4.87 2.19 8.85
CA GLY A 30 -3.51 2.02 8.30
C GLY A 30 -2.68 1.02 9.10
N ASN A 31 -2.71 1.12 10.43
CA ASN A 31 -2.04 0.16 11.31
C ASN A 31 -2.65 -1.24 11.21
N PHE A 32 -3.96 -1.37 10.99
CA PHE A 32 -4.58 -2.67 10.72
C PHE A 32 -4.00 -3.27 9.44
N ILE A 33 -4.01 -2.57 8.31
CA ILE A 33 -3.50 -3.14 7.04
C ILE A 33 -2.02 -3.50 7.10
N VAL A 34 -1.19 -2.67 7.73
CA VAL A 34 0.23 -2.98 7.91
C VAL A 34 0.41 -4.16 8.85
N ASN A 35 -0.31 -4.23 9.97
CA ASN A 35 -0.27 -5.39 10.86
C ASN A 35 -0.78 -6.65 10.16
N GLN A 36 -1.73 -6.55 9.23
CA GLN A 36 -2.30 -7.64 8.45
C GLN A 36 -1.33 -8.17 7.38
N ILE A 37 -0.65 -7.28 6.65
CA ILE A 37 0.42 -7.66 5.71
C ILE A 37 1.61 -8.23 6.49
N GLN A 38 1.98 -7.63 7.62
CA GLN A 38 3.01 -8.17 8.50
C GLN A 38 2.64 -9.58 8.97
N HIS A 39 1.39 -9.83 9.40
CA HIS A 39 0.97 -11.16 9.86
C HIS A 39 1.00 -12.23 8.74
N LEU A 40 0.80 -11.84 7.49
CA LEU A 40 0.86 -12.73 6.32
C LEU A 40 2.30 -13.09 5.91
N TYR A 41 3.24 -12.15 6.05
CA TYR A 41 4.64 -12.31 5.66
C TYR A 41 5.58 -12.68 6.84
N LEU A 42 5.09 -12.61 8.08
CA LEU A 42 5.81 -12.85 9.34
C LEU A 42 6.43 -14.24 9.46
N VAL A 43 6.08 -15.19 8.61
CA VAL A 43 6.63 -16.55 8.68
C VAL A 43 7.84 -16.75 7.76
N HIS A 44 8.09 -15.89 6.74
CA HIS A 44 9.19 -16.15 5.78
C HIS A 44 9.95 -14.93 5.21
N LEU A 45 9.47 -13.69 5.32
CA LEU A 45 10.14 -12.53 4.71
C LEU A 45 10.20 -11.33 5.67
N GLN A 46 11.38 -10.74 5.83
CA GLN A 46 11.54 -9.48 6.57
C GLN A 46 10.85 -8.35 5.79
N ILE A 47 9.89 -7.66 6.41
CA ILE A 47 9.26 -6.44 5.86
C ILE A 47 9.84 -5.23 6.56
N PHE A 48 10.38 -4.29 5.79
CA PHE A 48 10.75 -2.98 6.30
C PHE A 48 9.61 -1.99 6.01
N LYS A 49 8.93 -1.55 7.07
CA LYS A 49 7.89 -0.52 6.96
C LYS A 49 8.55 0.85 6.99
N PHE A 50 8.27 1.65 5.98
CA PHE A 50 8.62 3.06 5.94
C PHE A 50 7.35 3.91 5.99
N THR A 51 7.13 4.64 7.09
CA THR A 51 6.03 5.61 7.20
C THR A 51 6.49 6.94 6.61
N LEU A 52 5.78 7.43 5.60
CA LEU A 52 6.12 8.68 4.93
C LEU A 52 5.40 9.84 5.59
N ASP A 53 6.00 10.35 6.66
CA ASP A 53 5.51 11.54 7.36
C ASP A 53 6.16 12.84 6.84
N LEU A 54 7.27 12.75 6.11
CA LEU A 54 8.01 13.90 5.57
C LEU A 54 8.49 13.66 4.12
N PRO A 55 8.39 14.66 3.23
CA PRO A 55 8.61 14.52 1.79
C PRO A 55 10.09 14.59 1.39
N HIS A 56 10.99 13.91 2.09
CA HIS A 56 12.42 13.97 1.81
C HIS A 56 12.90 12.74 1.03
N GLU A 57 13.26 12.93 -0.24
CA GLU A 57 13.69 11.90 -1.20
C GLU A 57 14.78 10.96 -0.66
N GLY A 58 15.71 11.51 0.12
CA GLY A 58 16.88 10.78 0.62
C GLY A 58 16.53 9.57 1.49
N HIS A 59 15.36 9.53 2.13
CA HIS A 59 15.02 8.40 2.99
C HIS A 59 14.49 7.18 2.23
N LEU A 60 13.80 7.38 1.10
CA LEU A 60 13.24 6.29 0.30
C LEU A 60 14.34 5.51 -0.43
N SER A 61 15.30 6.22 -1.01
CA SER A 61 16.45 5.60 -1.68
C SER A 61 17.34 4.83 -0.71
N HIS A 62 17.55 5.36 0.50
CA HIS A 62 18.29 4.66 1.55
C HIS A 62 17.54 3.41 2.04
N GLY A 63 16.23 3.53 2.30
CA GLY A 63 15.39 2.41 2.71
C GLY A 63 15.41 1.27 1.69
N TYR A 64 15.35 1.60 0.40
CA TYR A 64 15.48 0.62 -0.68
C TYR A 64 16.84 -0.10 -0.67
N GLN A 65 17.95 0.64 -0.57
CA GLN A 65 19.28 0.03 -0.53
C GLN A 65 19.47 -0.93 0.66
N VAL A 66 18.87 -0.62 1.80
CA VAL A 66 18.88 -1.50 2.97
C VAL A 66 18.03 -2.75 2.73
N CYS A 67 16.84 -2.59 2.14
CA CYS A 67 15.96 -3.71 1.84
C CYS A 67 16.57 -4.66 0.81
N ASP A 68 17.17 -4.13 -0.25
CA ASP A 68 17.82 -4.91 -1.31
C ASP A 68 18.97 -5.76 -0.74
N LYS A 69 19.80 -5.18 0.14
CA LYS A 69 20.88 -5.90 0.84
C LYS A 69 20.37 -7.05 1.71
N GLN A 70 19.23 -6.86 2.37
CA GLN A 70 18.63 -7.83 3.29
C GLN A 70 17.65 -8.79 2.60
N LYS A 71 17.39 -8.61 1.30
CA LYS A 71 16.30 -9.29 0.57
C LYS A 71 14.94 -9.12 1.27
N ALA A 72 14.73 -7.96 1.88
CA ALA A 72 13.51 -7.58 2.56
C ALA A 72 12.53 -6.88 1.59
N VAL A 73 11.24 -6.93 1.90
CA VAL A 73 10.21 -6.22 1.14
C VAL A 73 10.08 -4.80 1.69
N LEU A 74 10.14 -3.79 0.80
CA LEU A 74 9.91 -2.40 1.18
C LEU A 74 8.42 -2.04 1.09
N LEU A 75 7.81 -1.78 2.24
CA LEU A 75 6.43 -1.29 2.35
C LEU A 75 6.43 0.19 2.67
N ALA A 76 5.86 1.01 1.78
CA ALA A 76 5.69 2.44 1.99
C ALA A 76 4.24 2.78 2.36
N ASP A 77 4.02 3.38 3.54
CA ASP A 77 2.72 3.91 3.95
C ASP A 77 2.65 5.41 3.62
N MET A 78 1.85 5.76 2.62
CA MET A 78 1.68 7.13 2.12
C MET A 78 0.36 7.77 2.57
N ALA A 79 -0.29 7.25 3.61
CA ALA A 79 -1.62 7.70 4.04
C ALA A 79 -1.77 9.23 4.19
N HIS A 80 -0.74 9.93 4.70
CA HIS A 80 -0.80 11.37 4.96
C HIS A 80 -0.51 12.21 3.71
N ILE A 81 0.30 11.69 2.80
CA ILE A 81 0.81 12.42 1.64
C ILE A 81 0.19 11.97 0.30
N SER A 82 -0.74 11.01 0.32
CA SER A 82 -1.31 10.40 -0.88
C SER A 82 -1.91 11.38 -1.89
N GLY A 83 -2.53 12.48 -1.45
CA GLY A 83 -3.01 13.54 -2.34
C GLY A 83 -1.87 14.36 -2.97
N LEU A 84 -0.78 14.58 -2.25
CA LEU A 84 0.41 15.28 -2.76
C LEU A 84 1.15 14.41 -3.78
N VAL A 85 1.26 13.10 -3.53
CA VAL A 85 1.79 12.12 -4.50
C VAL A 85 0.91 12.09 -5.75
N ALA A 86 -0.42 12.07 -5.59
CA ALA A 86 -1.38 12.08 -6.69
C ALA A 86 -1.24 13.32 -7.59
N ALA A 87 -1.00 14.48 -6.97
CA ALA A 87 -0.79 15.75 -7.64
C ALA A 87 0.62 15.91 -8.26
N GLY A 88 1.55 14.99 -7.98
CA GLY A 88 2.93 15.04 -8.49
C GLY A 88 3.78 16.17 -7.91
N VAL A 89 3.37 16.75 -6.76
CA VAL A 89 4.10 17.86 -6.12
C VAL A 89 5.19 17.37 -5.16
N ILE A 90 5.18 16.08 -4.84
CA ILE A 90 6.20 15.43 -4.03
C ILE A 90 6.68 14.14 -4.72
N PRO A 91 7.85 13.62 -4.33
CA PRO A 91 8.42 12.40 -4.89
C PRO A 91 7.49 11.20 -4.68
N SER A 92 7.47 10.31 -5.67
CA SER A 92 6.62 9.15 -5.67
C SER A 92 7.26 7.99 -4.90
N PRO A 93 6.58 7.39 -3.89
CA PRO A 93 7.11 6.21 -3.22
C PRO A 93 7.12 4.97 -4.14
N PHE A 94 6.38 5.01 -5.24
CA PHE A 94 6.28 3.91 -6.20
C PHE A 94 7.58 3.63 -6.94
N ASP A 95 8.51 4.58 -6.99
CA ASP A 95 9.81 4.40 -7.67
C ASP A 95 10.69 3.36 -6.96
N TYR A 96 10.53 3.26 -5.64
CA TYR A 96 11.38 2.41 -4.78
C TYR A 96 10.61 1.28 -4.10
N ALA A 97 9.36 1.51 -3.69
CA ALA A 97 8.61 0.55 -2.88
C ALA A 97 8.08 -0.64 -3.70
N ASP A 98 8.10 -1.81 -3.08
CA ASP A 98 7.47 -3.03 -3.61
C ASP A 98 5.96 -3.02 -3.37
N ILE A 99 5.56 -2.52 -2.20
CA ILE A 99 4.17 -2.41 -1.74
C ILE A 99 3.95 -0.99 -1.23
N VAL A 100 2.86 -0.37 -1.67
CA VAL A 100 2.44 0.96 -1.19
C VAL A 100 1.05 0.86 -0.58
N THR A 101 0.89 1.31 0.66
CA THR A 101 -0.40 1.37 1.34
C THR A 101 -0.82 2.82 1.52
N THR A 102 -2.13 3.08 1.46
CA THR A 102 -2.66 4.42 1.71
C THR A 102 -4.07 4.40 2.26
N THR A 103 -4.42 5.42 3.04
CA THR A 103 -5.81 5.74 3.38
C THR A 103 -6.38 6.76 2.42
N THR A 104 -7.66 6.63 2.08
CA THR A 104 -8.28 7.43 1.02
C THR A 104 -8.93 8.73 1.48
N HIS A 105 -9.06 8.94 2.79
CA HIS A 105 -9.83 10.05 3.37
C HIS A 105 -9.00 11.26 3.82
N LYS A 106 -7.66 11.17 3.79
CA LYS A 106 -6.76 12.23 4.23
C LYS A 106 -6.49 13.22 3.10
N SER A 107 -5.23 13.42 2.71
CA SER A 107 -4.87 14.34 1.61
C SER A 107 -5.48 13.95 0.27
N LEU A 108 -5.83 12.68 0.04
CA LEU A 108 -6.58 12.23 -1.15
C LEU A 108 -8.06 12.68 -1.16
N ARG A 109 -8.61 13.12 -0.02
CA ARG A 109 -9.96 13.69 0.12
C ARG A 109 -11.13 12.82 -0.39
N GLY A 110 -10.97 11.51 -0.34
CA GLY A 110 -12.01 10.53 -0.68
C GLY A 110 -12.81 10.00 0.52
N PRO A 111 -13.65 8.98 0.33
CA PRO A 111 -14.39 8.35 1.43
C PRO A 111 -13.44 7.56 2.34
N ARG A 112 -13.90 7.18 3.55
CA ARG A 112 -13.10 6.37 4.49
C ARG A 112 -12.89 4.94 3.98
N GLY A 113 -11.68 4.68 3.51
CA GLY A 113 -11.20 3.36 3.08
C GLY A 113 -9.67 3.36 2.98
N ALA A 114 -9.15 2.30 2.39
CA ALA A 114 -7.73 2.14 2.13
C ALA A 114 -7.48 1.38 0.83
N MET A 115 -6.27 1.54 0.31
CA MET A 115 -5.81 0.90 -0.92
C MET A 115 -4.44 0.27 -0.68
N ILE A 116 -4.24 -0.91 -1.26
CA ILE A 116 -2.92 -1.53 -1.39
C ILE A 116 -2.54 -1.56 -2.86
N PHE A 117 -1.36 -1.06 -3.16
CA PHE A 117 -0.66 -1.21 -4.42
C PHE A 117 0.52 -2.16 -4.25
N PHE A 118 0.81 -2.92 -5.29
CA PHE A 118 1.92 -3.87 -5.32
C PHE A 118 2.51 -3.94 -6.72
N ARG A 119 3.80 -4.26 -6.81
CA ARG A 119 4.47 -4.47 -8.09
C ARG A 119 4.05 -5.80 -8.73
N LYS A 120 3.96 -5.80 -10.07
CA LYS A 120 3.68 -6.97 -10.92
C LYS A 120 4.77 -7.08 -11.98
N GLY A 121 4.98 -8.29 -12.50
CA GLY A 121 5.93 -8.56 -13.58
C GLY A 121 7.30 -9.05 -13.11
N LEU A 122 8.33 -8.81 -13.92
CA LEU A 122 9.69 -9.28 -13.68
C LEU A 122 10.33 -8.49 -12.53
N LYS A 123 10.79 -9.19 -11.49
CA LYS A 123 11.51 -8.63 -10.34
C LYS A 123 13.01 -8.59 -10.61
N GLU A 124 13.60 -9.73 -10.92
CA GLU A 124 15.03 -9.85 -11.18
C GLU A 124 15.33 -11.03 -12.11
N VAL A 125 16.47 -10.97 -12.80
CA VAL A 125 17.03 -12.11 -13.51
C VAL A 125 18.17 -12.65 -12.65
N ASN A 126 18.02 -13.88 -12.16
CA ASN A 126 19.03 -14.53 -11.35
C ASN A 126 20.35 -14.68 -12.12
N LYS A 127 21.46 -14.90 -11.41
CA LYS A 127 22.79 -15.20 -12.00
C LYS A 127 22.80 -16.38 -12.98
N GLN A 128 21.76 -17.22 -12.94
CA GLN A 128 21.54 -18.39 -13.79
C GLN A 128 20.70 -18.07 -15.04
N GLY A 129 20.36 -16.80 -15.29
CA GLY A 129 19.48 -16.38 -16.40
C GLY A 129 18.00 -16.68 -16.17
N LYS A 130 17.60 -17.11 -14.96
CA LYS A 130 16.20 -17.40 -14.63
C LYS A 130 15.47 -16.14 -14.20
N GLU A 131 14.37 -15.84 -14.88
CA GLU A 131 13.44 -14.78 -14.54
C GLU A 131 12.70 -15.09 -13.23
N VAL A 132 12.74 -14.15 -12.30
CA VAL A 132 11.99 -14.16 -11.05
C VAL A 132 10.90 -13.12 -11.15
N PHE A 133 9.64 -13.53 -11.05
CA PHE A 133 8.48 -12.64 -11.08
C PHE A 133 8.03 -12.25 -9.68
N TYR A 134 7.39 -11.09 -9.56
CA TYR A 134 6.69 -10.68 -8.35
C TYR A 134 5.46 -11.57 -8.12
N ASP A 135 5.27 -12.02 -6.87
CA ASP A 135 4.16 -12.91 -6.46
C ASP A 135 3.18 -12.25 -5.47
N TYR A 136 3.15 -10.92 -5.46
CA TYR A 136 2.38 -10.13 -4.49
C TYR A 136 0.88 -10.14 -4.74
N GLU A 137 0.45 -10.24 -6.00
CA GLU A 137 -0.97 -10.15 -6.38
C GLU A 137 -1.82 -11.20 -5.67
N ASP A 138 -1.51 -12.48 -5.87
CA ASP A 138 -2.30 -13.57 -5.29
C ASP A 138 -2.22 -13.56 -3.77
N LYS A 139 -1.03 -13.32 -3.20
CA LYS A 139 -0.82 -13.28 -1.75
C LYS A 139 -1.63 -12.18 -1.09
N ILE A 140 -1.59 -10.96 -1.64
CA ILE A 140 -2.32 -9.81 -1.08
C ILE A 140 -3.82 -9.99 -1.28
N ASN A 141 -4.27 -10.43 -2.46
CA ASN A 141 -5.69 -10.70 -2.72
C ASN A 141 -6.25 -11.74 -1.74
N GLN A 142 -5.57 -12.88 -1.58
CA GLN A 142 -5.98 -13.95 -0.67
C GLN A 142 -5.98 -13.52 0.80
N ALA A 143 -5.03 -12.66 1.19
CA ALA A 143 -5.00 -12.07 2.52
C ALA A 143 -6.21 -11.18 2.79
N VAL A 144 -6.59 -10.36 1.81
CA VAL A 144 -7.78 -9.50 1.93
C VAL A 144 -9.04 -10.35 1.97
N PHE A 145 -9.21 -11.24 1.00
CA PHE A 145 -10.35 -12.15 0.92
C PHE A 145 -9.89 -13.51 0.37
N PRO A 146 -10.18 -14.63 1.04
CA PRO A 146 -11.06 -14.81 2.21
C PRO A 146 -10.34 -14.62 3.56
N GLY A 147 -9.08 -14.20 3.59
CA GLY A 147 -8.26 -14.21 4.81
C GLY A 147 -8.83 -13.35 5.95
N LEU A 148 -9.15 -12.08 5.67
CA LEU A 148 -9.42 -11.09 6.73
C LEU A 148 -10.73 -10.35 6.60
N GLN A 149 -11.14 -10.08 5.36
CA GLN A 149 -12.38 -9.40 5.05
C GLN A 149 -13.40 -10.41 4.53
N GLY A 150 -14.67 -10.12 4.79
CA GLY A 150 -15.81 -10.79 4.16
C GLY A 150 -16.19 -10.06 2.88
N GLY A 151 -17.46 -9.66 2.77
CA GLY A 151 -17.97 -8.96 1.60
C GLY A 151 -17.42 -7.54 1.43
N PRO A 152 -17.15 -7.09 0.19
CA PRO A 152 -16.72 -5.73 -0.08
C PRO A 152 -17.85 -4.71 0.13
N HIS A 153 -17.50 -3.50 0.60
CA HIS A 153 -18.41 -2.36 0.73
C HIS A 153 -18.41 -1.57 -0.59
N ASN A 154 -19.19 -2.05 -1.56
CA ASN A 154 -19.26 -1.46 -2.90
C ASN A 154 -19.61 0.03 -2.91
N HIS A 155 -20.41 0.53 -1.96
CA HIS A 155 -20.74 1.96 -1.85
C HIS A 155 -19.49 2.84 -1.63
N THR A 156 -18.54 2.38 -0.81
CA THR A 156 -17.29 3.10 -0.56
C THR A 156 -16.34 2.98 -1.74
N ILE A 157 -16.31 1.82 -2.42
CA ILE A 157 -15.50 1.61 -3.63
C ILE A 157 -15.97 2.57 -4.74
N THR A 158 -17.28 2.71 -4.94
CA THR A 158 -17.85 3.68 -5.90
C THR A 158 -17.49 5.12 -5.53
N GLY A 159 -17.64 5.50 -4.25
CA GLY A 159 -17.25 6.84 -3.79
C GLY A 159 -15.76 7.14 -3.97
N LEU A 160 -14.92 6.10 -3.84
CA LEU A 160 -13.48 6.20 -4.04
C LEU A 160 -13.12 6.34 -5.52
N ALA A 161 -13.80 5.63 -6.42
CA ALA A 161 -13.62 5.80 -7.86
C ALA A 161 -13.93 7.24 -8.30
N VAL A 162 -14.94 7.89 -7.68
CA VAL A 162 -15.22 9.30 -7.90
C VAL A 162 -14.09 10.20 -7.38
N ALA A 163 -13.59 9.94 -6.17
CA ALA A 163 -12.48 10.71 -5.59
C ALA A 163 -11.19 10.59 -6.43
N LEU A 164 -10.91 9.41 -6.98
CA LEU A 164 -9.77 9.16 -7.87
C LEU A 164 -9.93 9.78 -9.27
N LYS A 165 -11.11 10.30 -9.62
CA LYS A 165 -11.36 11.00 -10.88
C LYS A 165 -11.20 12.52 -10.76
N GLN A 166 -11.39 13.08 -9.56
CA GLN A 166 -11.28 14.51 -9.26
C GLN A 166 -9.87 15.02 -9.54
#